data_AF-A0A2E3B9I7-F1
#
_entry.id   AF-A0A2E3B9I7-F1
#
_cell.length_a   1.000
_cell.length_b   1.000
_cell.length_c   1.000
_cell.angle_alpha   90.00
_cell.angle_beta   90.00
_cell.angle_gamma   90.00
#
_symmetry.space_group_name_H-M   'P 1'
#
loop_
_entity.id
_entity.type
_entity.pdbx_description
1 polymer ?
#
loop_
_entity_poly.entity_id
_entity_poly.type
_entity_poly.pdbx_seq_one_letter_code
_entity_poly.pdbx_strand_id
1 'polypeptide(L)'
;MGQLDKTSLIQPLVDHMVTNEKDVKVWRKELVESGAFSNEQVMGLDDASLTLSYRTMLAVQFQGLRTERILTEIEKHQVAWAVDIDDNFQQGAICY
;
A
#
# COMPACT_ATOMS: atom_id res chain seq x y z
N MET A 1 6.35 20.20 12.56
CA MET A 1 6.34 18.76 12.21
C MET A 1 5.04 18.52 11.47
N GLY A 2 5.12 18.40 10.15
CA GLY A 2 3.95 18.16 9.31
C GLY A 2 3.28 16.87 9.75
N GLN A 3 1.98 16.94 9.98
CA GLN A 3 1.14 15.77 10.19
C GLN A 3 1.37 14.86 8.97
N LEU A 4 2.15 13.78 9.14
CA LEU A 4 2.35 12.79 8.09
C LEU A 4 0.95 12.33 7.68
N ASP A 5 0.50 12.80 6.51
CA ASP A 5 -0.79 12.44 5.99
C ASP A 5 -0.78 10.93 5.81
N LYS A 6 -1.54 10.24 6.66
CA LYS A 6 -1.59 8.78 6.70
C LYS A 6 -1.87 8.20 5.31
N THR A 7 -2.65 8.91 4.50
CA THR A 7 -2.91 8.61 3.09
C THR A 7 -1.64 8.58 2.23
N SER A 8 -0.69 9.49 2.46
CA SER A 8 0.60 9.58 1.76
C SER A 8 1.50 8.38 2.07
N LEU A 9 1.36 7.73 3.23
CA LEU A 9 2.08 6.49 3.58
C LEU A 9 1.38 5.24 3.03
N ILE A 10 0.04 5.23 3.01
CA ILE A 10 -0.74 4.06 2.60
C ILE A 10 -0.65 3.82 1.09
N GLN A 11 -0.78 4.86 0.27
CA GLN A 11 -0.76 4.71 -1.20
C GLN A 11 0.50 3.99 -1.72
N PRO A 12 1.73 4.42 -1.40
CA PRO A 12 2.94 3.76 -1.90
C PRO A 12 3.10 2.33 -1.36
N LEU A 13 2.70 2.09 -0.10
CA LEU A 13 2.70 0.74 0.48
C LEU A 13 1.77 -0.20 -0.30
N VAL A 14 0.53 0.24 -0.53
CA VAL A 14 -0.47 -0.54 -1.27
C VAL A 14 -0.01 -0.78 -2.71
N ASP A 15 0.49 0.25 -3.41
CA ASP A 15 0.95 0.11 -4.79
C ASP A 15 2.15 -0.83 -4.90
N HIS A 16 3.07 -0.79 -3.92
CA HIS A 16 4.19 -1.72 -3.86
C HIS A 16 3.73 -3.17 -3.67
N MET A 17 2.80 -3.43 -2.74
CA MET A 17 2.25 -4.78 -2.52
C MET A 17 1.52 -5.29 -3.76
N VAL A 18 0.65 -4.49 -4.38
CA VAL A 18 -0.07 -4.88 -5.60
C VAL A 18 0.89 -5.15 -6.77
N THR A 19 1.98 -4.37 -6.88
CA THR A 19 2.92 -4.49 -8.01
C THR A 19 3.94 -5.61 -7.84
N ASN A 20 4.42 -5.86 -6.61
CA ASN A 20 5.47 -6.84 -6.34
C ASN A 20 4.95 -8.19 -5.87
N GLU A 21 3.79 -8.24 -5.19
CA GLU A 21 3.17 -9.48 -4.73
C GLU A 21 2.12 -9.96 -5.75
N LYS A 22 2.55 -10.27 -6.98
CA LYS A 22 1.69 -10.63 -8.13
C LYS A 22 1.04 -12.02 -8.08
N ASP A 23 0.72 -12.55 -6.92
CA ASP A 23 0.02 -13.84 -6.85
C ASP A 23 -1.51 -13.64 -6.75
N VAL A 24 -2.16 -13.70 -7.91
CA VAL A 24 -3.62 -13.68 -8.07
C VAL A 24 -4.31 -14.69 -7.15
N LYS A 25 -3.70 -15.86 -6.88
CA LYS A 25 -4.30 -16.85 -5.99
C LYS A 25 -4.28 -16.39 -4.53
N VAL A 26 -3.21 -15.70 -4.11
CA VAL A 26 -3.10 -15.12 -2.78
C VAL A 26 -4.16 -14.04 -2.60
N TRP A 27 -4.31 -13.13 -3.58
CA TRP A 27 -5.32 -12.06 -3.50
C TRP A 27 -6.73 -12.62 -3.40
N ARG A 28 -7.06 -13.63 -4.22
CA ARG A 28 -8.36 -14.31 -4.17
C ARG A 28 -8.61 -14.93 -2.80
N LYS A 29 -7.61 -15.60 -2.24
CA LYS A 29 -7.70 -16.21 -0.92
C LYS A 29 -7.91 -15.16 0.17
N GLU A 30 -7.13 -14.08 0.18
CA GLU A 30 -7.25 -13.01 1.18
C GLU A 30 -8.59 -12.28 1.10
N LEU A 31 -9.13 -12.07 -0.11
CA LEU A 31 -10.46 -11.48 -0.30
C LEU A 31 -11.58 -12.35 0.28
N VAL A 32 -11.45 -13.68 0.22
CA VAL A 32 -12.39 -14.60 0.85
C VAL A 32 -12.19 -14.66 2.37
N GLU A 33 -10.94 -14.72 2.83
CA GLU A 33 -10.61 -14.78 4.26
C GLU A 33 -10.99 -13.50 5.01
N SER A 34 -10.94 -12.34 4.35
CA SER A 34 -11.45 -11.08 4.89
C SER A 34 -12.97 -11.04 5.04
N GLY A 35 -13.70 -11.99 4.43
CA GLY A 35 -15.15 -12.03 4.38
C GLY A 35 -15.78 -11.01 3.42
N ALA A 36 -14.97 -10.29 2.63
CA ALA A 36 -15.45 -9.32 1.67
C ALA A 36 -16.18 -9.96 0.48
N PHE A 37 -15.82 -11.20 0.14
CA PHE A 37 -16.40 -11.94 -0.98
C PHE A 37 -16.56 -13.43 -0.64
N SER A 38 -17.50 -14.11 -1.29
CA SER A 38 -17.57 -15.57 -1.31
C SER A 38 -16.62 -16.17 -2.35
N ASN A 39 -16.28 -17.46 -2.20
CA ASN A 39 -15.43 -18.18 -3.17
C ASN A 39 -15.97 -18.07 -4.61
N GLU A 40 -17.28 -18.18 -4.78
CA GLU A 40 -17.93 -18.09 -6.10
C GLU A 40 -17.81 -16.68 -6.69
N GLN A 41 -18.00 -15.65 -5.87
CA GLN A 41 -17.89 -14.26 -6.31
C GLN A 41 -16.46 -13.94 -6.74
N VAL A 42 -15.46 -14.35 -5.96
CA VAL A 42 -14.04 -14.13 -6.29
C VAL A 42 -13.62 -14.85 -7.56
N MET A 43 -14.17 -16.03 -7.85
CA MET A 43 -13.93 -16.75 -9.10
C MET A 43 -14.54 -16.06 -10.33
N GLY A 44 -15.62 -15.30 -10.14
CA GLY A 44 -16.28 -14.54 -11.20
C GLY A 44 -15.64 -13.18 -11.52
N LEU A 45 -14.66 -12.72 -10.72
CA LEU A 45 -13.99 -11.44 -10.94
C LEU A 45 -12.97 -11.54 -12.08
N ASP A 46 -13.02 -10.57 -12.99
CA ASP A 46 -11.95 -10.30 -13.95
C ASP A 46 -10.71 -9.73 -13.24
N ASP A 47 -9.56 -9.77 -13.90
CA ASP A 47 -8.28 -9.38 -13.30
C ASP A 47 -8.24 -7.91 -12.86
N ALA A 48 -8.93 -7.01 -13.58
CA ALA A 48 -8.98 -5.60 -13.21
C ALA A 48 -9.83 -5.39 -11.95
N SER A 49 -11.00 -6.02 -11.88
CA SER A 49 -11.88 -5.99 -10.70
C SER A 49 -11.23 -6.65 -9.49
N LEU A 50 -10.49 -7.74 -9.68
CA LEU A 50 -9.76 -8.40 -8.61
C LEU A 50 -8.65 -7.50 -8.06
N THR A 51 -7.85 -6.90 -8.94
CA THR A 51 -6.77 -5.98 -8.56
C THR A 51 -7.32 -4.78 -7.79
N LEU A 52 -8.41 -4.18 -8.27
CA LEU A 52 -9.06 -3.04 -7.60
C LEU A 52 -9.62 -3.43 -6.24
N SER A 53 -10.27 -4.59 -6.15
CA SER A 53 -10.84 -5.10 -4.89
C SER A 53 -9.74 -5.36 -3.86
N TYR A 54 -8.64 -5.98 -4.29
CA TYR A 54 -7.48 -6.22 -3.45
C TYR A 54 -6.83 -4.92 -2.96
N ARG A 55 -6.60 -3.96 -3.87
CA ARG A 55 -6.09 -2.62 -3.56
C ARG A 55 -6.96 -1.91 -2.52
N THR A 56 -8.27 -1.99 -2.70
CA THR A 56 -9.25 -1.34 -1.81
C THR A 56 -9.25 -2.00 -0.43
N MET A 57 -9.22 -3.33 -0.36
CA MET A 57 -9.12 -4.08 0.89
C MET A 57 -7.88 -3.67 1.69
N LEU A 58 -6.71 -3.63 1.05
CA LEU A 58 -5.46 -3.20 1.70
C LEU A 58 -5.55 -1.75 2.19
N ALA A 59 -6.06 -0.84 1.36
CA ALA A 59 -6.21 0.56 1.74
C ALA A 59 -7.10 0.73 2.99
N VAL A 60 -8.22 0.00 3.07
CA VAL A 60 -9.11 0.02 4.24
C VAL A 60 -8.44 -0.58 5.48
N GLN A 61 -7.72 -1.70 5.33
CA GLN A 61 -6.97 -2.31 6.44
C GLN A 61 -5.92 -1.35 7.01
N PHE A 62 -5.11 -0.73 6.16
CA PHE A 62 -4.10 0.23 6.60
C PHE A 62 -4.71 1.53 7.13
N GLN A 63 -5.87 1.96 6.61
CA GLN A 63 -6.62 3.06 7.19
C GLN A 63 -7.10 2.77 8.62
N GLY A 64 -7.34 1.51 8.99
CA GLY A 64 -7.66 1.12 10.37
C GLY A 64 -6.46 1.12 11.33
N LEU A 65 -5.23 1.03 10.81
CA LEU A 65 -4.01 0.88 11.62
C LEU A 65 -3.46 2.22 12.14
N ARG A 66 -2.70 2.18 13.23
CA ARG A 66 -1.95 3.36 13.71
C ARG A 66 -0.77 3.65 12.80
N THR A 67 -0.35 4.91 12.72
CA THR A 67 0.77 5.34 11.86
C THR A 67 2.05 4.56 12.17
N GLU A 68 2.35 4.26 13.44
CA GLU A 68 3.56 3.47 13.77
C GLU A 68 3.52 2.06 13.17
N ARG A 69 2.34 1.42 13.11
CA ARG A 69 2.18 0.09 12.52
C ARG A 69 2.33 0.12 11.01
N ILE A 70 1.87 1.18 10.36
CA ILE A 70 2.05 1.37 8.91
C ILE A 70 3.55 1.52 8.59
N LEU A 71 4.29 2.28 9.40
CA LEU A 71 5.74 2.41 9.25
C LEU A 71 6.46 1.06 9.41
N THR A 72 6.05 0.23 10.38
CA THR A 72 6.62 -1.13 10.53
C THR A 72 6.37 -2.00 9.29
N GLU A 73 5.16 -1.95 8.70
CA GLU A 73 4.88 -2.71 7.47
C GLU A 73 5.66 -2.15 6.27
N ILE A 74 5.85 -0.83 6.17
CA ILE A 74 6.71 -0.21 5.15
C ILE A 74 8.16 -0.71 5.26
N GLU A 75 8.73 -0.75 6.47
CA GLU A 75 10.08 -1.26 6.72
C GLU A 75 10.20 -2.76 6.37
N LYS A 76 9.19 -3.55 6.73
CA LYS A 76 9.14 -5.00 6.49
C LYS A 76 9.02 -5.34 5.00
N HIS A 77 8.21 -4.60 4.26
CA HIS A 77 8.05 -4.80 2.82
C HIS A 77 9.11 -4.04 1.99
N GLN A 78 10.07 -3.36 2.64
CA GLN A 78 11.16 -2.60 2.01
C GLN A 78 10.64 -1.64 0.91
N VAL A 79 9.51 -0.99 1.18
CA VAL A 79 8.89 -0.08 0.20
C VAL A 79 9.82 1.11 -0.02
N ALA A 80 10.33 1.24 -1.24
CA ALA A 80 11.16 2.38 -1.62
C ALA A 80 10.30 3.65 -1.60
N TRP A 81 10.47 4.47 -0.55
CA TRP A 81 9.86 5.78 -0.50
C TRP A 81 10.77 6.78 -1.22
N ALA A 82 10.27 7.42 -2.27
CA ALA A 82 10.91 8.61 -2.80
C ALA A 82 10.63 9.73 -1.81
N VAL A 83 11.66 10.15 -1.07
CA VAL A 83 11.61 11.45 -0.40
C VAL A 83 11.63 12.46 -1.52
N ASP A 84 10.47 13.04 -1.83
CA ASP A 84 10.44 14.27 -2.60
C ASP A 84 10.99 15.35 -1.67
N ILE A 85 12.32 15.48 -1.67
CA ILE A 85 12.99 16.59 -1.01
C ILE A 85 12.67 17.79 -1.90
N ASP A 86 11.68 18.56 -1.48
CA ASP A 86 11.34 19.87 -2.04
C ASP A 86 12.64 20.62 -2.40
N ASP A 87 12.72 21.16 -3.62
CA ASP A 87 13.88 21.83 -4.22
C ASP A 87 14.51 22.92 -3.33
N ASN A 88 13.79 23.36 -2.30
CA ASN A 88 14.25 24.32 -1.31
C ASN A 88 15.36 23.81 -0.38
N PHE A 89 15.66 22.51 -0.36
CA PHE A 89 16.78 21.93 0.40
C PHE A 89 18.05 21.69 -0.42
N GLN A 90 18.05 21.93 -1.74
CA GLN A 90 19.27 21.81 -2.56
C GLN A 90 20.30 22.92 -2.32
N GLN A 91 20.00 23.95 -1.51
CA GLN A 91 20.92 25.07 -1.26
C GLN A 91 21.92 24.84 -0.11
N GLY A 92 21.93 23.67 0.54
CA GLY A 92 22.76 23.42 1.74
C GLY A 92 24.06 22.64 1.54
N ALA A 93 24.37 22.14 0.34
CA ALA A 93 25.51 21.23 0.12
C ALA A 93 26.55 21.83 -0.85
N ILE A 94 26.98 23.06 -0.61
CA ILE A 94 28.26 23.56 -1.14
C ILE A 94 28.99 24.27 0.01
N CYS A 95 29.76 23.51 0.79
CA CYS A 95 30.82 24.07 1.63
C CYS A 95 32.14 23.92 0.84
N TYR A 96 32.74 25.04 0.48
CA TYR A 96 34.16 25.14 0.11
C TYR A 96 34.97 25.55 1.34
#